data_AF-A0A815TVN2-F1
#
_entry.id   AF-A0A815TVN2-F1
#
_cell.length_a   1.000
_cell.length_b   1.000
_cell.length_c   1.000
_cell.angle_alpha   90.00
_cell.angle_beta   90.00
_cell.angle_gamma   90.00
#
_symmetry.space_group_name_H-M   'P 1'
#
loop_
_entity.id
_entity.type
_entity.pdbx_description
1 polymer ?
#
loop_
_entity_poly.entity_id
_entity_poly.type
_entity_poly.pdbx_seq_one_letter_code
_entity_poly.pdbx_strand_id
1 'polypeptide(L)'
;MSVCTKCTNAFPAGSRITEFDGKQYHPECFACADCQKAITSQFYPFNNDYLCAACHETRFPRKRCAKCSSVITSAGITFAGASYHAACFACVTCKQPISAQSKISLVDGQPCCVNCYEDKHAKRCSRCQKAILADVEYLEFEDKYWHKECFTCSKCQKCIAEESFYQDGNLILCKDCI
;
A
#
# COMPACT_ATOMS: atom_id res chain seq x y z
N MET A 1 6.39 -55.03 -8.42
CA MET A 1 4.96 -54.68 -8.40
C MET A 1 4.85 -53.18 -8.30
N SER A 2 3.98 -52.55 -9.08
CA SER A 2 3.72 -51.11 -8.97
C SER A 2 2.85 -50.83 -7.73
N VAL A 3 3.20 -49.81 -6.96
CA VAL A 3 2.51 -49.38 -5.73
C VAL A 3 2.22 -47.89 -5.76
N CYS A 4 1.13 -47.47 -5.10
CA CYS A 4 0.75 -46.07 -5.00
C CYS A 4 1.77 -45.29 -4.15
N THR A 5 2.30 -44.18 -4.67
CA THR A 5 3.29 -43.36 -3.97
C THR A 5 2.74 -42.70 -2.70
N LYS A 6 1.42 -42.46 -2.63
CA LYS A 6 0.77 -41.82 -1.47
C LYS A 6 0.43 -42.81 -0.36
N CYS A 7 -0.27 -43.92 -0.68
CA CYS A 7 -0.79 -44.86 0.31
C CYS A 7 -0.02 -46.18 0.39
N THR A 8 1.04 -46.35 -0.41
CA THR A 8 1.94 -47.51 -0.50
C THR A 8 1.29 -48.87 -0.84
N ASN A 9 -0.04 -48.90 -1.00
CA ASN A 9 -0.79 -50.08 -1.43
C ASN A 9 -0.55 -50.40 -2.91
N ALA A 10 -0.62 -51.69 -3.25
CA ALA A 10 -0.53 -52.17 -4.64
C ALA A 10 -1.78 -51.79 -5.45
N PHE A 11 -1.61 -51.63 -6.76
CA PHE A 11 -2.73 -51.40 -7.68
C PHE A 11 -3.47 -52.71 -8.00
N PRO A 12 -4.77 -52.84 -7.72
CA PRO A 12 -5.57 -53.98 -8.15
C PRO A 12 -5.59 -54.13 -9.68
N ALA A 13 -5.77 -55.36 -10.18
CA ALA A 13 -5.87 -55.62 -11.62
C ALA A 13 -7.01 -54.82 -12.26
N GLY A 14 -6.71 -54.08 -13.33
CA GLY A 14 -7.67 -53.22 -14.04
C GLY A 14 -7.92 -51.85 -13.40
N SER A 15 -7.18 -51.47 -12.36
CA SER A 15 -7.30 -50.14 -11.73
C SER A 15 -6.86 -49.02 -12.68
N ARG A 16 -7.55 -47.88 -12.60
CA ARG A 16 -7.09 -46.64 -13.22
C ARG A 16 -5.92 -46.11 -12.40
N ILE A 17 -4.85 -45.68 -13.06
CA ILE A 17 -3.65 -45.15 -12.43
C ILE A 17 -3.48 -43.71 -12.89
N THR A 18 -3.25 -42.81 -11.94
CA THR A 18 -2.81 -41.44 -12.23
C THR A 18 -1.29 -41.42 -12.14
N GLU A 19 -0.62 -41.15 -13.26
CA GLU A 19 0.84 -41.06 -13.35
C GLU A 19 1.27 -39.61 -13.53
N PHE A 20 2.22 -39.17 -12.70
CA PHE A 20 2.82 -37.84 -12.80
C PHE A 20 4.24 -37.86 -12.25
N ASP A 21 5.19 -37.28 -12.99
CA ASP A 21 6.61 -37.17 -12.59
C ASP A 21 7.23 -38.53 -12.19
N GLY A 22 6.91 -39.58 -12.95
CA GLY A 22 7.36 -40.96 -12.69
C GLY A 22 6.75 -41.62 -11.45
N LYS A 23 5.80 -40.96 -10.77
CA LYS A 23 5.08 -41.48 -9.60
C LYS A 23 3.69 -41.91 -9.99
N GLN A 24 3.20 -42.96 -9.33
CA GLN A 24 1.91 -43.57 -9.62
C GLN A 24 0.99 -43.45 -8.41
N TYR A 25 -0.25 -43.05 -8.64
CA TYR A 25 -1.24 -42.80 -7.59
C TYR A 25 -2.57 -43.46 -7.94
N HIS A 26 -3.33 -43.90 -6.92
CA HIS A 26 -4.75 -44.13 -7.12
C HIS A 26 -5.44 -42.80 -7.49
N PRO A 27 -6.51 -42.81 -8.30
CA PRO A 27 -7.22 -41.59 -8.67
C PRO A 27 -7.70 -40.80 -7.45
N GLU A 28 -8.09 -41.48 -6.38
CA GLU A 28 -8.46 -40.87 -5.09
C GLU A 28 -7.27 -40.45 -4.23
N CYS A 29 -6.10 -41.07 -4.41
CA CYS A 29 -4.88 -40.74 -3.68
C CYS A 29 -4.18 -39.51 -4.25
N PHE A 30 -4.44 -39.16 -5.52
CA PHE A 30 -4.01 -37.89 -6.10
C PHE A 30 -4.99 -36.77 -5.71
N ALA A 31 -4.96 -36.40 -4.43
CA ALA A 31 -5.88 -35.45 -3.81
C ALA A 31 -5.18 -34.25 -3.20
N CYS A 32 -5.92 -33.14 -3.11
CA CYS A 32 -5.46 -31.89 -2.51
C CYS A 32 -5.17 -32.07 -1.01
N ALA A 33 -4.00 -31.63 -0.55
CA ALA A 33 -3.63 -31.70 0.86
C ALA A 33 -4.58 -30.92 1.79
N ASP A 34 -5.19 -29.83 1.31
CA ASP A 34 -6.08 -29.00 2.13
C ASP A 34 -7.53 -29.48 2.12
N CYS A 35 -8.10 -29.76 0.94
CA CYS A 35 -9.53 -30.10 0.82
C CYS A 35 -9.83 -31.58 0.58
N GLN A 36 -8.80 -32.42 0.43
CA GLN A 36 -8.89 -33.87 0.20
C GLN A 36 -9.68 -34.31 -1.04
N LYS A 37 -10.08 -33.36 -1.90
CA LYS A 37 -10.72 -33.67 -3.19
C LYS A 37 -9.68 -34.13 -4.19
N ALA A 38 -10.05 -35.14 -4.99
CA ALA A 38 -9.25 -35.58 -6.12
C ALA A 38 -8.95 -34.41 -7.06
N ILE A 39 -7.69 -34.28 -7.46
CA ILE A 39 -7.22 -33.21 -8.34
C ILE A 39 -7.37 -33.68 -9.79
N THR A 40 -8.23 -33.01 -10.56
CA THR A 40 -8.49 -33.34 -11.96
C THR A 40 -7.99 -32.30 -12.95
N SER A 41 -7.51 -31.15 -12.46
CA SER A 41 -7.10 -30.00 -13.26
C SER A 41 -5.78 -29.44 -12.71
N GLN A 42 -5.59 -28.13 -12.72
CA GLN A 42 -4.36 -27.48 -12.29
C GLN A 42 -4.07 -27.71 -10.79
N PHE A 43 -2.81 -27.99 -10.50
CA PHE A 43 -2.29 -28.25 -9.16
C PHE A 43 -0.92 -27.65 -8.94
N TYR A 44 -0.55 -27.53 -7.67
CA TYR A 44 0.66 -26.87 -7.21
C TYR A 44 1.37 -27.73 -6.15
N PRO A 45 2.66 -28.03 -6.29
CA PRO A 45 3.43 -28.75 -5.27
C PRO A 45 3.42 -28.01 -3.93
N PHE A 46 3.23 -28.74 -2.84
CA PHE A 46 3.21 -28.18 -1.49
C PHE A 46 3.60 -29.24 -0.45
N ASN A 47 4.71 -29.04 0.27
CA ASN A 47 5.18 -29.93 1.35
C ASN A 47 5.17 -31.43 0.97
N ASN A 48 5.81 -31.79 -0.15
CA ASN A 48 5.83 -33.15 -0.72
C ASN A 48 4.47 -33.71 -1.18
N ASP A 49 3.42 -32.90 -1.12
CA ASP A 49 2.07 -33.19 -1.59
C ASP A 49 1.64 -32.16 -2.66
N TYR A 50 0.35 -32.11 -2.98
CA TYR A 50 -0.21 -31.22 -4.00
C TYR A 50 -1.43 -30.46 -3.47
N LEU A 51 -1.58 -29.21 -3.89
CA LEU A 51 -2.77 -28.39 -3.68
C LEU A 51 -3.54 -28.24 -5.00
N CYS A 52 -4.87 -28.29 -4.94
CA CYS A 52 -5.69 -27.84 -6.06
C CYS A 52 -5.62 -26.32 -6.22
N ALA A 53 -5.90 -25.80 -7.43
CA ALA A 53 -5.83 -24.37 -7.71
C ALA A 53 -6.62 -23.49 -6.71
N ALA A 54 -7.83 -23.89 -6.34
CA ALA A 54 -8.65 -23.14 -5.39
C ALA A 54 -8.00 -23.06 -3.98
N CYS A 55 -7.44 -24.16 -3.48
CA CYS A 55 -6.77 -24.17 -2.17
C CYS A 55 -5.44 -23.41 -2.23
N HIS A 56 -4.70 -23.54 -3.33
CA HIS A 56 -3.47 -22.77 -3.55
C HIS A 56 -3.73 -21.26 -3.59
N GLU A 57 -4.76 -20.80 -4.31
CA GLU A 57 -5.14 -19.37 -4.34
C GLU A 57 -5.64 -18.85 -2.99
N THR A 58 -6.32 -19.71 -2.22
CA THR A 58 -6.76 -19.37 -0.86
C THR A 58 -5.57 -19.20 0.08
N ARG A 59 -4.57 -20.09 -0.03
CA ARG A 59 -3.40 -20.11 0.84
C ARG A 59 -2.35 -19.07 0.44
N PHE A 60 -2.23 -18.81 -0.86
CA PHE A 60 -1.27 -17.87 -1.45
C PHE A 60 -2.03 -16.85 -2.32
N PRO A 61 -2.81 -15.96 -1.68
CA PRO A 61 -3.60 -14.98 -2.40
C PRO A 61 -2.68 -14.08 -3.22
N ARG A 62 -3.01 -13.94 -4.50
CA ARG A 62 -2.26 -13.05 -5.39
C ARG A 62 -2.42 -11.61 -4.93
N LYS A 63 -1.33 -10.84 -4.91
CA LYS A 63 -1.36 -9.41 -4.62
C LYS A 63 -2.19 -8.69 -5.68
N ARG A 64 -3.08 -7.79 -5.24
CA ARG A 64 -3.89 -6.93 -6.12
C ARG A 64 -3.37 -5.51 -6.08
N CYS A 65 -3.45 -4.83 -7.22
CA CYS A 65 -3.07 -3.43 -7.32
C CYS A 65 -4.10 -2.55 -6.60
N ALA A 66 -3.65 -1.69 -5.69
CA ALA A 66 -4.53 -0.77 -4.97
C ALA A 66 -5.16 0.32 -5.86
N LYS A 67 -4.60 0.57 -7.05
CA LYS A 67 -5.14 1.55 -8.02
C LYS A 67 -6.19 0.95 -8.96
N CYS A 68 -5.95 -0.24 -9.51
CA CYS A 68 -6.80 -0.83 -10.57
C CYS A 68 -7.48 -2.15 -10.15
N SER A 69 -7.26 -2.62 -8.93
CA SER A 69 -7.82 -3.85 -8.33
C SER A 69 -7.47 -5.17 -9.05
N SER A 70 -6.75 -5.09 -10.16
CA SER A 70 -6.28 -6.24 -10.94
C SER A 70 -5.12 -6.94 -10.24
N VAL A 71 -4.99 -8.24 -10.49
CA VAL A 71 -3.89 -9.07 -9.99
C VAL A 71 -2.55 -8.56 -10.52
N ILE A 72 -1.55 -8.50 -9.65
CA ILE A 72 -0.17 -8.21 -10.01
C ILE A 72 0.50 -9.53 -10.40
N THR A 73 0.75 -9.71 -11.69
CA THR A 73 1.32 -10.94 -12.27
C THR A 73 2.85 -10.91 -12.41
N SER A 74 3.46 -9.73 -12.29
CA SER A 74 4.91 -9.49 -12.40
C SER A 74 5.44 -8.75 -11.16
N ALA A 75 6.71 -8.35 -11.16
CA ALA A 75 7.25 -7.53 -10.08
C ALA A 75 6.43 -6.23 -9.92
N GLY A 76 5.83 -6.06 -8.74
CA GLY A 76 5.07 -4.87 -8.36
C GLY A 76 5.83 -3.97 -7.41
N ILE A 77 5.30 -2.76 -7.20
CA ILE A 77 5.81 -1.82 -6.20
C ILE A 77 4.97 -1.98 -4.93
N THR A 78 5.65 -2.15 -3.79
CA THR A 78 4.98 -2.13 -2.47
C THR A 78 5.26 -0.79 -1.80
N PHE A 79 4.21 -0.05 -1.45
CA PHE A 79 4.31 1.26 -0.81
C PHE A 79 3.20 1.41 0.23
N ALA A 80 3.56 1.83 1.44
CA ALA A 80 2.64 2.01 2.56
C ALA A 80 1.70 0.81 2.81
N GLY A 81 2.23 -0.42 2.72
CA GLY A 81 1.46 -1.66 2.89
C GLY A 81 0.59 -2.06 1.69
N ALA A 82 0.44 -1.21 0.69
CA ALA A 82 -0.31 -1.49 -0.54
C ALA A 82 0.62 -1.92 -1.69
N SER A 83 0.09 -2.72 -2.61
CA SER A 83 0.83 -3.17 -3.81
C SER A 83 0.29 -2.47 -5.07
N TYR A 84 1.17 -2.17 -6.02
CA TYR A 84 0.85 -1.48 -7.27
C TYR A 84 1.56 -2.14 -8.44
N HIS A 85 0.96 -2.11 -9.63
CA HIS A 85 1.76 -2.28 -10.85
C HIS A 85 2.73 -1.10 -10.98
N ALA A 86 3.91 -1.31 -11.57
CA ALA A 86 4.86 -0.22 -11.84
C ALA A 86 4.20 0.94 -12.61
N ALA A 87 3.42 0.64 -13.65
CA ALA A 87 2.66 1.64 -14.41
C ALA A 87 1.50 2.28 -13.62
N CYS A 88 0.99 1.61 -12.59
CA CYS A 88 -0.06 2.15 -11.74
C CYS A 88 0.51 3.08 -10.65
N PHE A 89 1.79 2.97 -10.32
CA PHE A 89 2.43 3.78 -9.30
C PHE A 89 2.82 5.16 -9.85
N ALA A 90 1.82 6.03 -9.88
CA ALA A 90 1.90 7.36 -10.46
C ALA A 90 1.13 8.37 -9.59
N CYS A 91 1.55 9.63 -9.63
CA CYS A 91 0.96 10.71 -8.85
C CYS A 91 -0.53 10.84 -9.13
N VAL A 92 -1.35 10.85 -8.08
CA VAL A 92 -2.80 11.07 -8.20
C VAL A 92 -3.11 12.42 -8.86
N THR A 93 -2.25 13.43 -8.68
CA THR A 93 -2.46 14.79 -9.18
C THR A 93 -1.94 14.98 -10.61
N CYS A 94 -0.65 14.77 -10.87
CA CYS A 94 -0.05 15.02 -12.20
C CYS A 94 -0.01 13.79 -13.12
N LYS A 95 -0.41 12.62 -12.61
CA LYS A 95 -0.41 11.32 -13.33
C LYS A 95 0.95 10.83 -13.81
N GLN A 96 2.04 11.53 -13.46
CA GLN A 96 3.40 11.08 -13.79
C GLN A 96 3.83 9.90 -12.91
N PRO A 97 4.57 8.92 -13.47
CA PRO A 97 5.16 7.82 -12.69
C PRO A 97 6.00 8.37 -11.54
N ILE A 98 5.93 7.71 -10.38
CA ILE A 98 6.74 8.07 -9.21
C ILE A 98 7.78 6.99 -8.99
N SER A 99 9.03 7.37 -8.78
CA SER A 99 10.04 6.40 -8.34
C SER A 99 9.79 6.00 -6.88
N ALA A 100 9.87 4.70 -6.59
CA ALA A 100 9.71 4.19 -5.23
C ALA A 100 10.78 4.72 -4.25
N GLN A 101 11.90 5.28 -4.75
CA GLN A 101 12.94 5.90 -3.93
C GLN A 101 12.70 7.40 -3.65
N SER A 102 11.72 8.02 -4.32
CA SER A 102 11.40 9.44 -4.09
C SER A 102 10.64 9.64 -2.78
N LYS A 103 10.57 10.89 -2.30
CA LYS A 103 9.61 11.27 -1.25
C LYS A 103 8.19 11.26 -1.85
N ILE A 104 7.28 10.54 -1.20
CA ILE A 104 5.90 10.31 -1.66
C ILE A 104 4.96 10.56 -0.50
N SER A 105 3.93 11.38 -0.72
CA SER A 105 2.85 11.61 0.23
C SER A 105 1.62 10.81 -0.17
N LEU A 106 0.76 10.49 0.79
CA LEU A 106 -0.55 9.89 0.52
C LEU A 106 -1.62 10.99 0.55
N VAL A 107 -2.42 11.08 -0.51
CA VAL A 107 -3.63 11.91 -0.59
C VAL A 107 -4.79 10.96 -0.85
N ASP A 108 -5.74 10.88 0.08
CA ASP A 108 -6.87 9.94 0.04
C ASP A 108 -6.44 8.47 -0.20
N GLY A 109 -5.32 8.08 0.42
CA GLY A 109 -4.75 6.74 0.27
C GLY A 109 -4.04 6.48 -1.07
N GLN A 110 -3.92 7.49 -1.95
CA GLN A 110 -3.24 7.38 -3.24
C GLN A 110 -1.88 8.11 -3.23
N PRO A 111 -0.88 7.60 -3.96
CA PRO A 111 0.45 8.21 -3.99
C PRO A 111 0.42 9.57 -4.71
N CYS A 112 1.03 10.57 -4.09
CA CYS A 112 1.20 11.92 -4.61
C CYS A 112 2.68 12.30 -4.57
N CYS A 113 3.21 12.86 -5.66
CA CYS A 113 4.60 13.32 -5.67
C CYS A 113 4.74 14.58 -4.81
N VAL A 114 5.93 14.79 -4.24
CA VAL A 114 6.23 15.91 -3.35
C VAL A 114 5.84 17.26 -3.95
N ASN A 115 6.17 17.51 -5.24
CA ASN A 115 5.83 18.76 -5.91
C ASN A 115 4.33 19.03 -5.96
N CYS A 116 3.51 18.02 -6.29
CA CYS A 116 2.06 18.18 -6.32
C CYS A 116 1.45 18.28 -4.93
N TYR A 117 2.04 17.59 -3.95
CA TYR A 117 1.62 17.71 -2.56
C TYR A 117 1.88 19.12 -2.03
N GLU A 118 3.09 19.64 -2.22
CA GLU A 118 3.48 21.00 -1.80
C GLU A 118 2.66 22.09 -2.51
N ASP A 119 2.37 21.91 -3.78
CA ASP A 119 1.62 22.90 -4.56
C ASP A 119 0.14 22.97 -4.15
N LYS A 120 -0.52 21.81 -3.99
CA LYS A 120 -1.98 21.72 -3.88
C LYS A 120 -2.53 21.29 -2.54
N HIS A 121 -1.70 20.70 -1.67
CA HIS A 121 -2.17 20.09 -0.41
C HIS A 121 -1.43 20.59 0.83
N ALA A 122 -0.24 21.19 0.68
CA ALA A 122 0.48 21.74 1.82
C ALA A 122 -0.24 22.96 2.39
N LYS A 123 -0.25 23.04 3.73
CA LYS A 123 -0.66 24.24 4.46
C LYS A 123 0.21 25.40 4.01
N ARG A 124 -0.37 26.57 3.78
CA ARG A 124 0.38 27.78 3.40
C ARG A 124 0.42 28.76 4.55
N CYS A 125 1.58 29.34 4.78
CA CYS A 125 1.74 30.37 5.79
C CYS A 125 0.98 31.63 5.37
N SER A 126 0.06 32.10 6.21
CA SER A 126 -0.77 33.27 5.90
C SER A 126 0.01 34.58 5.80
N ARG A 127 1.24 34.63 6.33
CA ARG A 127 2.13 35.79 6.21
C ARG A 127 3.01 35.73 4.95
N CYS A 128 3.81 34.67 4.78
CA CYS A 128 4.79 34.61 3.68
C CYS A 128 4.29 33.85 2.44
N GLN A 129 3.10 33.24 2.50
CA GLN A 129 2.44 32.49 1.42
C GLN A 129 3.19 31.24 0.92
N LYS A 130 4.31 30.88 1.58
CA LYS A 130 5.07 29.65 1.32
C LYS A 130 4.41 28.45 1.98
N ALA A 131 4.59 27.27 1.38
CA ALA A 131 4.17 26.00 1.94
C ALA A 131 4.89 25.72 3.27
N ILE A 132 4.15 25.23 4.25
CA ILE A 132 4.63 24.70 5.51
C ILE A 132 4.83 23.21 5.29
N LEU A 133 6.09 22.77 5.28
CA LEU A 133 6.45 21.37 5.04
C LEU A 133 5.97 20.48 6.20
N ALA A 134 5.74 19.19 5.92
CA ALA A 134 5.13 18.26 6.87
C ALA A 134 5.97 18.05 8.14
N ASP A 135 7.27 18.29 8.09
CA ASP A 135 8.25 18.17 9.17
C ASP A 135 8.54 19.51 9.89
N VAL A 136 7.86 20.59 9.53
CA VAL A 136 8.03 21.92 10.13
C VAL A 136 6.92 22.19 11.13
N GLU A 137 7.28 22.51 12.37
CA GLU A 137 6.31 22.97 13.37
C GLU A 137 5.63 24.27 12.93
N TYR A 138 4.31 24.34 13.13
CA TYR A 138 3.51 25.49 12.71
C TYR A 138 2.46 25.85 13.76
N LEU A 139 1.95 27.07 13.64
CA LEU A 139 0.82 27.58 14.42
C LEU A 139 -0.44 27.55 13.57
N GLU A 140 -1.55 27.19 14.21
CA GLU A 140 -2.88 27.09 13.61
C GLU A 140 -3.87 27.92 14.42
N PHE A 141 -4.59 28.80 13.75
CA PHE A 141 -5.61 29.64 14.36
C PHE A 141 -6.62 30.09 13.29
N GLU A 142 -7.92 29.90 13.55
CA GLU A 142 -9.02 30.19 12.60
C GLU A 142 -8.77 29.64 11.17
N ASP A 143 -8.41 28.36 11.04
CA ASP A 143 -8.09 27.67 9.77
C ASP A 143 -6.95 28.31 8.96
N LYS A 144 -6.19 29.21 9.58
CA LYS A 144 -5.00 29.83 9.02
C LYS A 144 -3.76 29.24 9.68
N TYR A 145 -2.68 29.19 8.91
CA TYR A 145 -1.44 28.56 9.33
C TYR A 145 -0.27 29.53 9.26
N TRP A 146 0.72 29.39 10.14
CA TRP A 146 1.95 30.18 10.10
C TRP A 146 3.15 29.35 10.53
N HIS A 147 4.31 29.61 9.91
CA HIS A 147 5.58 29.25 10.55
C HIS A 147 5.70 29.98 11.89
N LYS A 148 6.35 29.37 12.90
CA LYS A 148 6.58 30.01 14.21
C LYS A 148 7.21 31.41 14.06
N GLU A 149 8.24 31.53 13.22
CA GLU A 149 8.91 32.81 12.90
C GLU A 149 8.01 33.83 12.17
N CYS A 150 6.99 33.34 11.47
CA CYS A 150 6.07 34.17 10.71
C CYS A 150 4.93 34.71 11.59
N PHE A 151 4.71 34.15 12.78
CA PHE A 151 3.65 34.59 13.68
C PHE A 151 4.10 35.77 14.54
N THR A 152 4.03 36.96 13.95
CA THR A 152 4.51 38.21 14.54
C THR A 152 3.43 39.28 14.62
N CYS A 153 3.54 40.19 15.58
CA CYS A 153 2.70 41.38 15.67
C CYS A 153 2.72 42.18 14.36
N SER A 154 1.55 42.52 13.82
CA SER A 154 1.41 43.26 12.56
C SER A 154 1.97 44.69 12.64
N LYS A 155 2.05 45.29 13.84
CA LYS A 155 2.61 46.65 14.06
C LYS A 155 4.13 46.63 14.30
N CYS A 156 4.60 45.89 15.29
CA CYS A 156 6.01 45.93 15.72
C CYS A 156 6.88 44.76 15.22
N GLN A 157 6.29 43.78 14.51
CA GLN A 157 6.96 42.59 13.98
C GLN A 157 7.61 41.68 15.03
N LYS A 158 7.36 41.90 16.33
CA LYS A 158 7.78 41.01 17.41
C LYS A 158 7.15 39.62 17.22
N CYS A 159 7.95 38.56 17.36
CA CYS A 159 7.45 37.20 17.41
C CYS A 159 6.55 37.02 18.64
N ILE A 160 5.34 36.53 18.41
CA ILE A 160 4.30 36.31 19.43
C ILE A 160 3.81 34.86 19.40
N ALA A 161 4.63 33.95 18.86
CA ALA A 161 4.32 32.52 18.76
C ALA A 161 4.08 31.85 20.12
N GLU A 162 4.69 32.35 21.18
CA GLU A 162 4.61 31.83 22.55
C GLU A 162 4.03 32.87 23.55
N GLU A 163 3.45 33.97 23.04
CA GLU A 163 2.87 35.03 23.86
C GLU A 163 1.36 35.16 23.61
N SER A 164 0.63 35.73 24.57
CA SER A 164 -0.77 36.12 24.32
C SER A 164 -0.84 37.18 23.23
N PHE A 165 -1.82 37.03 22.34
CA PHE A 165 -2.06 37.92 21.21
C PHE A 165 -3.52 38.34 21.14
N TYR A 166 -3.78 39.41 20.39
CA TYR A 166 -5.11 39.92 20.10
C TYR A 166 -5.33 39.96 18.58
N GLN A 167 -6.54 39.66 18.15
CA GLN A 167 -6.93 39.72 16.74
C GLN A 167 -7.88 40.90 16.51
N ASP A 168 -7.52 41.78 15.58
CA ASP A 168 -8.36 42.85 15.08
C ASP A 168 -8.54 42.68 13.56
N GLY A 169 -9.66 42.06 13.16
CA GLY A 169 -9.89 41.62 11.79
C GLY A 169 -8.83 40.63 11.30
N ASN A 170 -7.97 41.06 10.37
CA ASN A 170 -6.85 40.26 9.85
C ASN A 170 -5.50 40.58 10.52
N LEU A 171 -5.46 41.55 11.44
CA LEU A 171 -4.25 41.92 12.15
C LEU A 171 -4.09 41.06 13.41
N ILE A 172 -2.87 40.59 13.64
CA ILE A 172 -2.49 39.91 14.89
C ILE A 172 -1.57 40.85 15.66
N LEU A 173 -1.93 41.22 16.88
CA LEU A 173 -1.27 42.25 17.67
C LEU A 173 -0.72 41.66 18.97
N CYS A 174 0.46 42.13 19.38
CA CYS A 174 0.94 41.89 20.74
C CYS A 174 0.23 42.80 21.74
N LYS A 175 0.31 42.47 23.03
CA LYS A 175 -0.24 43.26 24.14
C LYS A 175 0.22 44.73 24.19
N ASP A 176 1.38 45.05 23.60
CA ASP A 176 1.95 46.40 23.59
C ASP A 176 1.48 47.21 22.36
N CYS A 177 0.67 46.62 21.48
CA CYS A 177 0.26 47.18 20.19
C CYS A 177 -1.26 47.22 20.00
N ILE A 178 -2.03 46.84 21.03
CA ILE A 178 -3.49 46.99 21.09
C ILE A 178 -3.88 48.43 21.43
#